data_AF-A0A671KW54-F1
#
_entry.id   AF-A0A671KW54-F1
#
_cell.length_a   1.000
_cell.length_b   1.000
_cell.length_c   1.000
_cell.angle_alpha   90.00
_cell.angle_beta   90.00
_cell.angle_gamma   90.00
#
_symmetry.space_group_name_H-M   'P 1'
#
loop_
_entity.id
_entity.type
_entity.pdbx_description
1 polymer ?
#
loop_
_entity_poly.entity_id
_entity_poly.type
_entity_poly.pdbx_seq_one_letter_code
_entity_poly.pdbx_strand_id
1 'polypeptide(L)'
;MDLFTKLCGSLLVLCVALVYGEEEPCGGHLDASDAGYITTPGYPLEYPPHQNCRWVITAPEPSQRIVLNFNPHFELEKLDLLLLFSSLVLPPSWA
;
A
#
# COMPACT_ATOMS: atom_id res chain seq x y z
N MET A 1 19.84 -15.58 -36.36
CA MET A 1 20.50 -15.31 -35.06
C MET A 1 19.57 -14.51 -34.15
N ASP A 2 18.63 -13.77 -34.73
CA ASP A 2 17.68 -12.87 -34.06
C ASP A 2 16.51 -13.57 -33.36
N LEU A 3 16.14 -14.77 -33.81
CA LEU A 3 15.04 -15.52 -33.20
C LEU A 3 15.46 -16.14 -31.86
N PHE A 4 16.68 -16.68 -31.77
CA PHE A 4 17.22 -17.24 -30.53
C PHE A 4 17.53 -16.18 -29.47
N THR A 5 18.08 -15.03 -29.84
CA THR A 5 18.28 -13.91 -28.90
C THR A 5 16.96 -13.28 -28.46
N LYS A 6 15.95 -13.19 -29.33
CA LYS A 6 14.60 -12.75 -28.94
C LYS A 6 13.89 -13.76 -28.04
N LEU A 7 13.96 -15.06 -28.33
CA LEU A 7 13.38 -16.12 -27.50
C LEU A 7 14.07 -16.17 -26.12
N CYS A 8 15.40 -16.13 -26.08
CA CYS A 8 16.16 -16.09 -24.83
C CYS A 8 15.85 -14.81 -24.03
N GLY A 9 15.78 -13.64 -24.69
CA GLY A 9 15.38 -12.39 -24.05
C GLY A 9 13.96 -12.41 -23.51
N SER A 10 12.99 -12.92 -24.28
CA SER A 10 11.60 -13.06 -23.83
C SER A 10 11.44 -14.06 -22.70
N LEU A 11 12.23 -15.15 -22.69
CA LEU A 11 12.21 -16.14 -21.63
C LEU A 11 12.84 -15.58 -20.35
N LEU A 12 13.90 -14.79 -20.45
CA LEU A 12 14.48 -14.06 -19.31
C LEU A 12 13.51 -13.01 -18.77
N VAL A 13 12.81 -12.25 -19.63
CA VAL A 13 11.80 -11.27 -19.21
C VAL A 13 10.60 -11.96 -18.56
N LEU A 14 10.12 -13.07 -19.11
CA LEU A 14 9.08 -13.89 -18.47
C LEU A 14 9.56 -14.48 -17.15
N CYS A 15 10.77 -15.03 -17.08
CA CYS A 15 11.33 -15.54 -15.83
C CYS A 15 11.46 -14.42 -14.79
N VAL A 16 11.89 -13.22 -15.18
CA VAL A 16 11.95 -12.05 -14.28
C VAL A 16 10.56 -11.65 -13.85
N ALA A 17 9.56 -11.57 -14.73
CA ALA A 17 8.17 -11.25 -14.35
C ALA A 17 7.49 -12.36 -13.51
N LEU A 18 7.89 -13.62 -13.67
CA LEU A 18 7.42 -14.75 -12.87
C LEU A 18 8.13 -14.85 -11.51
N VAL A 19 9.34 -14.30 -11.38
CA VAL A 19 10.14 -14.27 -10.14
C VAL A 19 9.90 -12.98 -9.34
N TYR A 20 9.72 -11.86 -10.03
CA TYR A 20 9.35 -10.56 -9.48
C TYR A 20 7.88 -10.32 -9.83
N GLY A 21 6.98 -10.88 -9.01
CA GLY A 21 5.60 -10.40 -9.00
C GLY A 21 5.61 -8.90 -8.69
N GLU A 22 4.67 -8.14 -9.24
CA GLU A 22 4.49 -6.75 -8.83
C GLU A 22 4.17 -6.73 -7.33
N GLU A 23 5.16 -6.38 -6.51
CA GLU A 23 4.86 -5.74 -5.24
C GLU A 23 4.20 -4.42 -5.60
N GLU A 24 2.86 -4.41 -5.65
CA GLU A 24 2.09 -3.17 -5.68
C GLU A 24 2.57 -2.34 -4.49
N PRO A 25 3.29 -1.22 -4.71
CA PRO A 25 3.82 -0.43 -3.62
C PRO A 25 2.64 0.07 -2.78
N CYS A 26 2.59 -0.32 -1.50
CA CYS A 26 1.46 0.01 -0.64
C CYS A 26 1.70 1.29 0.15
N GLY A 27 0.71 2.18 0.15
CA GLY A 27 0.81 3.49 0.77
C GLY A 27 0.65 4.64 -0.22
N GLY A 28 0.83 5.87 0.23
CA GLY A 28 0.75 7.05 -0.60
C GLY A 28 0.25 8.30 0.12
N HIS A 29 0.01 9.35 -0.66
CA HIS A 29 -0.59 10.60 -0.19
C HIS A 29 -2.02 10.68 -0.73
N LEU A 30 -2.97 10.92 0.17
CA LEU A 30 -4.37 11.02 -0.14
C LEU A 30 -4.86 12.41 0.24
N ASP A 31 -5.47 13.09 -0.72
CA ASP A 31 -6.22 14.32 -0.49
C ASP A 31 -7.66 13.92 -0.16
N ALA A 32 -8.11 14.23 1.06
CA ALA A 32 -9.46 13.92 1.54
C ALA A 32 -10.51 14.94 1.04
N SER A 33 -10.36 15.43 -0.19
CA SER A 33 -11.35 16.26 -0.88
C SER A 33 -12.66 15.51 -1.13
N ASP A 34 -12.54 14.21 -1.41
CA ASP A 34 -13.67 13.30 -1.55
C ASP A 34 -13.57 12.15 -0.54
N ALA A 35 -14.72 11.57 -0.20
CA ALA A 35 -14.76 10.35 0.59
C ALA A 35 -14.22 9.17 -0.23
N GLY A 36 -13.43 8.30 0.40
CA GLY A 36 -12.81 7.16 -0.26
C GLY A 36 -12.49 6.04 0.71
N TYR A 37 -11.79 5.03 0.18
CA TYR A 37 -11.43 3.83 0.92
C TYR A 37 -9.92 3.60 0.86
N ILE A 38 -9.37 3.12 1.97
CA ILE A 38 -8.00 2.63 2.07
C ILE A 38 -8.10 1.17 2.45
N THR A 39 -7.43 0.31 1.69
CA THR A 39 -7.41 -1.12 1.93
C THR A 39 -5.98 -1.63 1.91
N THR A 40 -5.76 -2.77 2.55
CA THR A 40 -4.52 -3.52 2.39
C THR A 40 -4.37 -3.99 0.93
N PRO A 41 -3.12 -4.22 0.47
CA PRO A 41 -2.89 -4.92 -0.78
C PRO A 41 -3.60 -6.28 -0.76
N GLY A 42 -4.29 -6.62 -1.85
CA GLY A 42 -5.01 -7.89 -1.97
C GLY A 42 -6.42 -7.93 -1.38
N TYR A 43 -6.89 -6.89 -0.67
CA TYR A 43 -8.27 -6.85 -0.15
C TYR A 43 -9.30 -7.08 -1.28
N PRO A 44 -10.33 -7.93 -1.09
CA PRO A 44 -10.81 -8.52 0.18
C PRO A 44 -10.16 -9.86 0.56
N LEU A 45 -9.09 -10.27 -0.11
CA LEU A 45 -8.29 -11.43 0.28
C LEU A 45 -7.29 -11.06 1.38
N GLU A 46 -6.57 -12.06 1.86
CA GLU A 46 -5.52 -11.91 2.86
C GLU A 46 -4.41 -10.99 2.36
N TYR A 47 -3.92 -10.13 3.26
CA TYR A 47 -2.82 -9.23 2.95
C TYR A 47 -1.48 -10.01 2.90
N PRO A 48 -0.54 -9.66 2.01
CA PRO A 48 0.75 -10.35 1.96
C PRO A 48 1.56 -10.12 3.25
N PRO A 49 2.46 -11.05 3.63
CA PRO A 49 3.32 -10.89 4.80
C PRO A 49 4.38 -9.81 4.58
N HIS A 50 4.98 -9.33 5.68
CA HIS A 50 6.11 -8.40 5.70
C HIS A 50 5.84 -7.03 5.06
N GLN A 51 4.58 -6.62 5.02
CA GLN A 51 4.19 -5.33 4.47
C GLN A 51 4.45 -4.18 5.44
N ASN A 52 4.93 -3.05 4.92
CA ASN A 52 5.11 -1.81 5.67
C ASN A 52 4.50 -0.65 4.88
N CYS A 53 3.18 -0.54 4.97
CA CYS A 53 2.40 0.45 4.23
C CYS A 53 2.23 1.74 5.04
N ARG A 54 2.38 2.88 4.37
CA ARG A 54 2.17 4.20 4.98
C ARG A 54 1.29 5.08 4.13
N TRP A 55 0.21 5.57 4.72
CA TRP A 55 -0.66 6.58 4.10
C TRP A 55 -0.56 7.90 4.85
N VAL A 56 -0.42 8.99 4.09
CA VAL A 56 -0.53 10.36 4.59
C VAL A 56 -1.82 10.94 4.04
N ILE A 57 -2.75 11.29 4.92
CA ILE A 57 -4.06 11.81 4.55
C ILE A 57 -4.10 13.29 4.90
N THR A 58 -4.42 14.15 3.94
CA THR A 58 -4.48 15.59 4.10
C THR A 58 -5.90 16.08 3.95
N ALA A 59 -6.37 16.90 4.89
CA ALA A 59 -7.66 17.57 4.77
C ALA A 59 -7.55 18.71 3.75
N PRO A 60 -8.58 18.97 2.93
CA PRO A 60 -8.58 20.05 1.94
C PRO A 60 -8.40 21.42 2.57
N GLU A 61 -9.09 21.66 3.70
CA GLU A 61 -9.00 22.91 4.45
C GLU A 61 -8.51 22.71 5.90
N PRO A 62 -7.78 23.67 6.49
CA PRO A 62 -7.27 23.57 7.86
C PRO A 62 -8.35 23.49 8.94
N SER A 63 -9.57 23.94 8.65
CA SER A 63 -10.71 23.93 9.56
C SER A 63 -11.42 22.57 9.61
N GLN A 64 -11.14 21.69 8.63
CA GLN A 64 -11.77 20.38 8.49
C GLN A 64 -11.03 19.32 9.29
N ARG A 65 -11.73 18.20 9.54
CA ARG A 65 -11.20 17.05 10.27
C ARG A 65 -11.40 15.79 9.44
N ILE A 66 -10.40 14.92 9.46
CA ILE A 66 -10.48 13.60 8.84
C ILE A 66 -11.19 12.66 9.80
N VAL A 67 -12.21 11.95 9.31
CA VAL A 67 -12.92 10.90 10.05
C VAL A 67 -12.63 9.59 9.36
N LEU A 68 -12.15 8.61 10.12
CA LEU A 68 -11.87 7.26 9.63
C LEU A 68 -12.91 6.29 10.22
N ASN A 69 -13.51 5.49 9.35
CA ASN A 69 -14.44 4.44 9.73
C ASN A 69 -13.85 3.09 9.33
N PHE A 70 -13.75 2.18 10.30
CA PHE A 70 -13.33 0.81 10.04
C PHE A 70 -14.51 0.00 9.52
N ASN A 71 -14.27 -0.78 8.46
CA ASN A 71 -15.24 -1.76 8.00
C ASN A 71 -15.47 -2.79 9.13
N PRO A 72 -16.74 -3.18 9.42
CA PRO A 72 -17.02 -4.24 10.40
C PRO A 72 -16.25 -5.54 10.16
N HIS A 73 -15.92 -5.85 8.90
CA HIS A 73 -15.01 -6.93 8.55
C HIS A 73 -13.56 -6.41 8.53
N PHE A 74 -12.99 -6.30 9.72
CA PHE A 74 -11.59 -5.89 9.94
C PHE A 74 -10.88 -6.96 10.75
N GLU A 75 -9.84 -7.55 10.15
CA GLU A 75 -9.08 -8.66 10.72
C GLU A 75 -7.59 -8.34 10.60
N LEU A 76 -6.86 -8.52 11.71
CA LEU A 76 -5.40 -8.40 11.78
C LEU A 76 -4.85 -9.60 12.54
N GLU A 77 -3.70 -10.11 12.11
CA GLU A 77 -2.98 -11.11 12.86
C GLU A 77 -2.46 -10.58 14.20
N LYS A 78 -2.24 -11.47 15.17
CA LYS A 78 -1.83 -11.12 16.54
C LYS A 78 -0.52 -10.32 16.63
N LEU A 79 0.36 -10.49 15.64
CA LEU A 79 1.68 -9.85 15.61
C LEU A 79 1.70 -8.58 14.75
N ASP A 80 0.60 -8.26 14.07
CA ASP A 80 0.50 -7.13 13.17
C ASP A 80 -0.18 -5.93 13.84
N LEU A 81 0.14 -4.73 13.35
CA LEU A 81 -0.29 -3.47 13.94
C LEU A 81 -0.75 -2.49 12.87
N LEU A 82 -1.92 -1.89 13.09
CA LEU A 82 -2.34 -0.67 12.41
C LEU A 82 -2.19 0.51 13.36
N LEU A 83 -1.41 1.51 12.95
CA LEU A 83 -1.12 2.69 13.77
C LEU A 83 -1.70 3.94 13.11
N LEU A 84 -2.42 4.75 13.90
CA LEU A 84 -2.96 6.04 13.48
C LEU A 84 -2.24 7.16 14.21
N PHE A 85 -1.63 8.07 13.45
CA PHE A 85 -0.92 9.23 13.97
C PHE A 85 -1.56 10.52 13.48
N SER A 86 -1.67 11.50 14.36
CA SER A 86 -1.92 12.88 13.94
C SER A 86 -0.60 13.58 13.66
N SER A 87 -0.63 14.64 12.85
CA SER A 87 0.57 15.44 12.53
C SER A 87 1.26 16.05 13.76
N LEU A 88 0.57 16.12 14.90
CA LEU A 88 1.11 16.63 16.17
C LEU A 88 1.86 15.56 16.98
N VAL A 89 1.74 14.28 16.62
CA VAL A 89 2.28 13.14 17.39
C VAL A 89 2.97 12.15 16.44
N LEU A 90 3.87 12.66 15.59
CA LEU A 90 4.70 11.81 14.72
C LEU A 90 5.96 11.34 15.46
N PRO A 91 6.28 10.04 15.42
CA PRO A 91 7.57 9.50 15.82
C PRO A 91 8.78 10.21 15.20
N PRO A 92 9.90 10.34 15.94
CA PRO A 92 11.08 11.07 15.49
C PRO A 92 11.69 10.55 14.19
N SER A 93 11.48 9.27 13.86
CA SER A 93 11.95 8.65 12.62
C SER A 93 11.23 9.14 11.36
N TRP A 94 10.16 9.92 11.50
CA TRP A 94 9.33 10.41 10.40
C TRP A 94 9.27 11.94 10.33
N ALA A 95 10.15 12.62 11.07
CA ALA A 95 10.39 14.07 11.01
C ALA A 95 11.45 14.43 9.96
#